data_AF-A0A8H7JDW4-F1
#
_entry.id   AF-A0A8H7JDW4-F1
#
_cell.length_a   1.000
_cell.length_b   1.000
_cell.length_c   1.000
_cell.angle_alpha   90.00
_cell.angle_beta   90.00
_cell.angle_gamma   90.00
#
_symmetry.space_group_name_H-M   'P 1'
#
loop_
_entity.id
_entity.type
_entity.pdbx_description
1 polymer ?
#
loop_
_entity_poly.entity_id
_entity_poly.type
_entity_poly.pdbx_seq_one_letter_code
_entity_poly.pdbx_strand_id
1 'polypeptide(L)'
;MSANNLNTKLLPPAYHKALPLIQLIAPSPPANQQPQGITPSKLVTIATTRPNIHFRHGRGLAVTQIQPTDRQSSKTLESVGGIVHLRGRLRISGGKHHLARDGKGVHIQANLLLELDITAKKELLSLFASIKLWKNNKPTPTHTADYLSTMAANYPLSDLASLKEQFVGRKLNELPTPSIVLDRSLVKKNCAAMLQICTKLGLGFRAHVKSHKTLELSRLMVGDGLQDTGEQKALFIVSTVAEAENLAPYVQQCQEKGREASILYGVPVPQGAVSRLVALANRLAPGSINVIIDNADAFARFHDNLTAHADFSNSKKIGVFVKIDTGYHRAGITTSSPKFGPLVAAILAKDGTNGRDGSIVLRGFYSHFGHSYAGSSEDDAASGLIDELVGLEQATHAVPESARKGLILSIGATPTATAAQNMLSSSSPRVDEFHAVLARLKEQYTVELHAGVYPLLDCQQIATHARPSSSEARDGFQPLNKDSIAIRLLVEVTSIYPEREKPEALVSAGSLAMGREPCKSYPGWGIVTDSLGNAKTKSVYDERGEKTGWVVGKISQEHGILTWEGDKSKCNELAIGDKVEIWPNHACVAGAGFGWYLVVDSELGGDEIVDVWPRWRGW
;
A
#
# COMPACT_ATOMS: atom_id res chain seq x y z
N MET A 1 9.33 50.27 30.37
CA MET A 1 8.52 51.36 29.81
C MET A 1 7.62 50.76 28.72
N SER A 2 6.36 50.45 29.08
CA SER A 2 5.11 50.99 28.49
C SER A 2 4.90 50.64 27.00
N ALA A 3 4.04 49.70 26.61
CA ALA A 3 2.57 49.62 26.65
C ALA A 3 1.87 50.09 25.35
N ASN A 4 0.98 49.20 24.87
CA ASN A 4 -0.28 49.39 24.13
C ASN A 4 -0.35 49.44 22.58
N ASN A 5 -0.99 48.39 22.05
CA ASN A 5 -2.17 48.32 21.16
C ASN A 5 -2.22 49.13 19.84
N LEU A 6 -2.43 48.43 18.71
CA LEU A 6 -3.75 48.39 18.02
C LEU A 6 -3.78 47.46 16.80
N ASN A 7 -4.92 46.75 16.69
CA ASN A 7 -5.39 45.93 15.57
C ASN A 7 -5.44 46.69 14.23
N THR A 8 -5.02 46.04 13.14
CA THR A 8 -5.72 46.10 11.84
C THR A 8 -5.48 44.79 11.06
N LYS A 9 -6.51 43.95 10.96
CA LYS A 9 -6.56 42.85 9.99
C LYS A 9 -7.09 43.41 8.67
N LEU A 10 -6.26 43.43 7.64
CA LEU A 10 -6.67 43.66 6.26
C LEU A 10 -7.05 42.32 5.60
N LEU A 11 -8.28 42.26 5.08
CA LEU A 11 -8.82 41.18 4.26
C LEU A 11 -8.19 41.24 2.84
N PRO A 12 -7.90 40.09 2.19
CA PRO A 12 -7.69 40.06 0.75
C PRO A 12 -9.01 39.98 -0.03
N PRO A 13 -9.03 40.44 -1.30
CA PRO A 13 -10.26 40.67 -2.08
C PRO A 13 -10.92 39.38 -2.57
N ALA A 14 -12.25 39.45 -2.68
CA ALA A 14 -13.12 38.39 -3.19
C ALA A 14 -12.84 38.11 -4.68
N TYR A 15 -12.43 36.88 -5.00
CA TYR A 15 -12.46 36.35 -6.36
C TYR A 15 -13.89 35.91 -6.70
N HIS A 16 -14.56 36.65 -7.59
CA HIS A 16 -15.71 36.14 -8.33
C HIS A 16 -15.22 35.08 -9.34
N LYS A 17 -15.51 33.80 -9.10
CA LYS A 17 -15.47 32.77 -10.15
C LYS A 17 -16.88 32.53 -10.66
N ALA A 18 -17.11 32.95 -11.91
CA ALA A 18 -18.16 32.41 -12.74
C ALA A 18 -17.85 30.93 -13.03
N LEU A 19 -18.80 30.04 -12.76
CA LEU A 19 -18.75 28.64 -13.17
C LEU A 19 -19.29 28.55 -14.60
N PRO A 20 -18.57 27.95 -15.58
CA PRO A 20 -19.17 27.61 -16.86
C PRO A 20 -20.10 26.40 -16.69
N LEU A 21 -21.31 26.52 -17.23
CA LEU A 21 -22.23 25.41 -17.45
C LEU A 21 -21.56 24.43 -18.44
N ILE A 22 -21.19 23.24 -18.00
CA ILE A 22 -20.85 22.14 -18.90
C ILE A 22 -22.16 21.42 -19.23
N GLN A 23 -22.70 21.70 -20.43
CA GLN A 23 -23.73 20.87 -21.06
C GLN A 23 -23.06 19.59 -21.56
N LEU A 24 -23.37 18.45 -20.93
CA LEU A 24 -23.07 17.14 -21.48
C LEU A 24 -24.04 16.88 -22.66
N ILE A 25 -23.56 17.06 -23.88
CA ILE A 25 -24.23 16.57 -25.09
C ILE A 25 -23.89 15.08 -25.22
N ALA A 26 -24.88 14.22 -25.03
CA ALA A 26 -24.77 12.79 -25.36
C ALA A 26 -24.89 12.61 -26.89
N PRO A 27 -24.06 11.78 -27.54
CA PRO A 27 -24.22 11.50 -28.96
C PRO A 27 -25.46 10.64 -29.20
N SER A 28 -26.27 11.02 -30.19
CA SER A 28 -27.37 10.22 -30.72
C SER A 28 -26.83 9.01 -31.49
N PRO A 29 -27.44 7.80 -31.36
CA PRO A 29 -27.07 6.67 -32.20
C PRO A 29 -27.69 6.81 -33.60
N PRO A 30 -27.01 6.30 -34.66
CA PRO A 30 -27.57 6.32 -36.01
C PRO A 30 -28.74 5.33 -36.17
N ALA A 31 -29.75 5.77 -36.91
CA ALA A 31 -30.89 4.97 -37.32
C ALA A 31 -30.51 4.03 -38.48
N ASN A 32 -30.60 2.72 -38.26
CA ASN A 32 -31.16 1.72 -39.18
C ASN A 32 -30.78 0.31 -38.71
N GLN A 33 -31.73 -0.40 -38.11
CA GLN A 33 -32.03 -1.84 -38.30
C GLN A 33 -33.09 -2.25 -37.27
N GLN A 34 -34.26 -2.68 -37.77
CA GLN A 34 -35.29 -3.34 -36.96
C GLN A 34 -34.93 -4.82 -36.71
N PRO A 35 -35.46 -5.43 -35.64
CA PRO A 35 -34.79 -6.49 -34.89
C PRO A 35 -35.32 -7.89 -35.20
N GLN A 36 -34.49 -8.92 -34.99
CA GLN A 36 -34.96 -10.27 -34.70
C GLN A 36 -34.49 -10.73 -33.32
N GLY A 37 -35.48 -10.84 -32.42
CA GLY A 37 -35.62 -11.91 -31.43
C GLY A 37 -34.56 -12.07 -30.34
N ILE A 38 -34.69 -11.34 -29.23
CA ILE A 38 -34.21 -11.80 -27.91
C ILE A 38 -35.21 -11.36 -26.81
N THR A 39 -35.65 -12.33 -26.01
CA THR A 39 -36.58 -12.24 -24.87
C THR A 39 -36.07 -11.39 -23.70
N PRO A 40 -36.92 -10.61 -22.99
CA PRO A 40 -36.49 -9.81 -21.85
C PRO A 40 -36.42 -10.61 -20.54
N SER A 41 -35.23 -10.78 -19.99
CA SER A 41 -35.01 -11.14 -18.59
C SER A 41 -35.15 -9.91 -17.68
N LYS A 42 -35.94 -10.06 -16.62
CA LYS A 42 -36.36 -9.07 -15.62
C LYS A 42 -35.19 -8.25 -15.03
N LEU A 43 -35.21 -6.93 -15.22
CA LEU A 43 -34.50 -5.97 -14.36
C LEU A 43 -35.44 -5.55 -13.21
N VAL A 44 -35.02 -5.78 -11.97
CA VAL A 44 -35.68 -5.23 -10.77
C VAL A 44 -34.83 -4.06 -10.27
N THR A 45 -35.33 -2.84 -10.45
CA THR A 45 -34.76 -1.63 -9.85
C THR A 45 -35.26 -1.50 -8.40
N ILE A 46 -34.37 -1.65 -7.42
CA ILE A 46 -34.67 -1.35 -6.02
C ILE A 46 -34.29 0.11 -5.76
N ALA A 47 -35.27 1.02 -5.77
CA ALA A 47 -35.10 2.39 -5.32
C ALA A 47 -35.26 2.44 -3.79
N THR A 48 -34.18 2.74 -3.06
CA THR A 48 -34.21 3.03 -1.62
C THR A 48 -34.21 4.54 -1.39
N THR A 49 -35.38 5.17 -1.43
CA THR A 49 -35.51 6.58 -1.03
C THR A 49 -35.60 6.70 0.50
N ARG A 50 -34.53 7.19 1.15
CA ARG A 50 -34.60 7.80 2.48
C ARG A 50 -35.04 9.27 2.32
N PRO A 51 -36.09 9.75 2.97
CA PRO A 51 -36.39 11.18 2.93
C PRO A 51 -35.61 11.90 4.04
N ASN A 52 -34.58 12.66 3.66
CA ASN A 52 -34.04 13.73 4.49
C ASN A 52 -34.76 15.03 4.09
N ILE A 53 -35.62 15.54 4.98
CA ILE A 53 -36.29 16.83 4.80
C ILE A 53 -35.43 17.91 5.46
N HIS A 54 -34.85 18.80 4.65
CA HIS A 54 -34.25 20.06 5.11
C HIS A 54 -35.26 21.20 4.94
N PHE A 55 -35.60 21.89 6.03
CA PHE A 55 -36.37 23.13 5.96
C PHE A 55 -35.45 24.33 5.77
N ARG A 56 -35.63 25.06 4.66
CA ARG A 56 -35.06 26.39 4.43
C ARG A 56 -36.14 27.43 4.73
N HIS A 57 -35.87 28.35 5.66
CA HIS A 57 -36.77 29.45 6.00
C HIS A 57 -36.85 30.45 4.84
N GLY A 58 -38.06 30.66 4.31
CA GLY A 58 -38.41 31.73 3.36
C GLY A 58 -39.83 32.21 3.65
N ARG A 59 -39.99 33.52 3.84
CA ARG A 59 -41.21 34.22 4.24
C ARG A 59 -42.31 34.13 3.16
N GLY A 60 -43.57 34.04 3.57
CA GLY A 60 -44.72 34.42 2.73
C GLY A 60 -45.96 33.54 2.91
N LEU A 61 -47.07 34.14 3.37
CA LEU A 61 -48.38 33.53 3.53
C LEU A 61 -48.98 33.05 2.18
N ALA A 62 -49.71 31.93 2.22
CA ALA A 62 -51.08 31.84 1.71
C ALA A 62 -51.76 30.56 2.23
N VAL A 63 -52.89 30.74 2.90
CA VAL A 63 -53.82 29.69 3.33
C VAL A 63 -54.73 29.35 2.15
N THR A 64 -54.94 28.07 1.86
CA THR A 64 -56.13 27.65 1.10
C THR A 64 -56.68 26.35 1.69
N GLN A 65 -57.87 26.50 2.27
CA GLN A 65 -58.73 25.47 2.84
C GLN A 65 -59.32 24.64 1.69
N ILE A 66 -59.26 23.31 1.74
CA ILE A 66 -60.06 22.43 0.88
C ILE A 66 -60.85 21.47 1.76
N GLN A 67 -62.17 21.53 1.62
CA GLN A 67 -63.17 20.67 2.26
C GLN A 67 -63.27 19.29 1.58
N PRO A 68 -63.79 18.27 2.29
CA PRO A 68 -63.77 16.88 1.83
C PRO A 68 -64.96 16.59 0.91
N THR A 69 -64.73 15.83 -0.16
CA THR A 69 -65.81 15.13 -0.86
C THR A 69 -65.53 13.64 -0.92
N ASP A 70 -66.38 12.90 -0.23
CA ASP A 70 -66.58 11.47 -0.36
C ASP A 70 -67.00 11.14 -1.79
N ARG A 71 -66.32 10.17 -2.42
CA ARG A 71 -66.99 9.18 -3.28
C ARG A 71 -66.11 7.95 -3.47
N GLN A 72 -66.61 6.86 -2.91
CA GLN A 72 -66.21 5.49 -3.20
C GLN A 72 -66.38 5.20 -4.71
N SER A 73 -65.36 4.62 -5.33
CA SER A 73 -65.59 3.67 -6.42
C SER A 73 -64.58 2.53 -6.31
N SER A 74 -65.11 1.33 -6.06
CA SER A 74 -64.38 0.07 -6.08
C SER A 74 -64.41 -0.49 -7.50
N LYS A 75 -63.25 -0.79 -8.07
CA LYS A 75 -63.14 -1.83 -9.11
C LYS A 75 -62.04 -2.81 -8.73
N THR A 76 -62.49 -4.05 -8.60
CA THR A 76 -61.71 -5.26 -8.34
C THR A 76 -61.09 -5.72 -9.66
N LEU A 77 -59.79 -5.98 -9.69
CA LEU A 77 -59.13 -6.75 -10.74
C LEU A 77 -58.46 -7.93 -10.05
N GLU A 78 -58.85 -9.12 -10.47
CA GLU A 78 -58.41 -10.41 -9.93
C GLU A 78 -56.94 -10.70 -10.28
N SER A 79 -56.28 -11.38 -9.34
CA SER A 79 -54.86 -11.69 -9.33
C SER A 79 -54.52 -13.01 -10.01
N VAL A 80 -53.33 -13.10 -10.59
CA VAL A 80 -52.58 -14.36 -10.67
C VAL A 80 -51.19 -14.11 -10.07
N GLY A 81 -50.93 -14.71 -8.90
CA GLY A 81 -49.57 -14.87 -8.35
C GLY A 81 -49.11 -13.89 -7.25
N GLY A 82 -49.75 -13.94 -6.07
CA GLY A 82 -49.07 -13.78 -4.77
C GLY A 82 -48.52 -12.40 -4.36
N ILE A 83 -49.38 -11.42 -4.09
CA ILE A 83 -49.06 -10.24 -3.25
C ILE A 83 -50.17 -10.11 -2.18
N VAL A 84 -49.78 -10.04 -0.90
CA VAL A 84 -50.69 -9.82 0.24
C VAL A 84 -51.01 -8.32 0.34
N HIS A 85 -52.27 -7.92 0.21
CA HIS A 85 -52.71 -6.55 0.45
C HIS A 85 -53.05 -6.32 1.93
N LEU A 86 -52.35 -5.40 2.59
CA LEU A 86 -52.72 -4.90 3.92
C LEU A 86 -53.61 -3.66 3.77
N ARG A 87 -54.84 -3.71 4.29
CA ARG A 87 -55.73 -2.54 4.45
C ARG A 87 -55.62 -2.01 5.87
N GLY A 88 -55.27 -0.73 6.04
CA GLY A 88 -55.34 -0.03 7.33
C GLY A 88 -56.30 1.16 7.24
N ARG A 89 -57.14 1.38 8.26
CA ARG A 89 -57.93 2.61 8.44
C ARG A 89 -57.17 3.56 9.36
N LEU A 90 -57.07 4.83 8.96
CA LEU A 90 -56.52 5.90 9.79
C LEU A 90 -57.65 6.47 10.67
N ARG A 91 -57.49 6.44 11.99
CA ARG A 91 -58.39 7.11 12.94
C ARG A 91 -57.57 8.02 13.83
N ILE A 92 -57.86 9.32 13.81
CA ILE A 92 -57.21 10.31 14.68
C ILE A 92 -58.19 10.59 15.82
N SER A 93 -57.89 10.11 17.04
CA SER A 93 -58.67 10.45 18.25
C SER A 93 -58.00 11.60 19.00
N GLY A 94 -58.72 12.70 19.18
CA GLY A 94 -58.26 13.86 19.95
C GLY A 94 -58.38 13.63 21.47
N GLY A 95 -57.28 13.76 22.19
CA GLY A 95 -57.22 13.79 23.65
C GLY A 95 -56.34 14.95 24.13
N LYS A 96 -56.83 15.74 25.10
CA LYS A 96 -56.19 16.96 25.63
C LYS A 96 -54.87 16.63 26.33
N HIS A 97 -53.78 17.34 25.97
CA HIS A 97 -52.54 17.34 26.75
C HIS A 97 -52.08 18.77 27.07
N HIS A 98 -51.69 18.98 28.32
CA HIS A 98 -51.29 20.26 28.90
C HIS A 98 -50.00 20.83 28.27
N LEU A 99 -50.03 22.13 28.00
CA LEU A 99 -48.90 22.92 27.52
C LEU A 99 -48.02 23.34 28.72
N ALA A 100 -46.80 22.81 28.80
CA ALA A 100 -45.73 23.42 29.58
C ALA A 100 -44.76 24.11 28.60
N ARG A 101 -44.58 25.42 28.76
CA ARG A 101 -43.66 26.25 27.98
C ARG A 101 -42.30 26.24 28.66
N ASP A 102 -41.26 25.81 27.94
CA ASP A 102 -39.89 26.25 28.22
C ASP A 102 -39.14 26.54 26.91
N GLY A 103 -38.97 27.84 26.64
CA GLY A 103 -37.84 28.54 26.03
C GLY A 103 -37.21 28.11 24.69
N LYS A 104 -37.38 26.89 24.17
CA LYS A 104 -36.71 26.40 22.95
C LYS A 104 -37.56 25.34 22.24
N GLY A 105 -38.53 25.78 21.44
CA GLY A 105 -39.24 24.94 20.47
C GLY A 105 -40.39 24.09 21.04
N VAL A 106 -41.49 23.98 20.29
CA VAL A 106 -42.63 23.11 20.63
C VAL A 106 -42.39 21.74 20.00
N HIS A 107 -42.17 20.71 20.81
CA HIS A 107 -42.17 19.30 20.36
C HIS A 107 -43.57 18.72 20.52
N ILE A 108 -44.26 18.42 19.42
CA ILE A 108 -45.48 17.61 19.43
C ILE A 108 -45.05 16.16 19.20
N GLN A 109 -45.12 15.34 20.24
CA GLN A 109 -44.91 13.90 20.14
C GLN A 109 -46.25 13.25 19.78
N ALA A 110 -46.46 12.93 18.49
CA ALA A 110 -47.60 12.13 18.06
C ALA A 110 -47.22 10.64 18.16
N ASN A 111 -47.80 9.93 19.13
CA ASN A 111 -47.67 8.47 19.20
C ASN A 111 -48.59 7.85 18.14
N LEU A 112 -48.00 7.23 17.12
CA LEU A 112 -48.72 6.45 16.12
C LEU A 112 -49.01 5.05 16.69
N LEU A 113 -50.21 4.85 17.24
CA LEU A 113 -50.70 3.52 17.60
C LEU A 113 -51.32 2.87 16.36
N LEU A 114 -50.58 1.95 15.74
CA LEU A 114 -51.11 1.02 14.75
C LEU A 114 -51.75 -0.16 15.49
N GLU A 115 -53.07 -0.14 15.65
CA GLU A 115 -53.82 -1.35 16.00
C GLU A 115 -53.87 -2.25 14.76
N LEU A 116 -53.08 -3.33 14.78
CA LEU A 116 -53.20 -4.43 13.83
C LEU A 116 -54.20 -5.43 14.39
N ASP A 117 -55.30 -5.66 13.67
CA ASP A 117 -56.23 -6.74 13.98
C ASP A 117 -55.56 -8.09 13.63
N ILE A 118 -55.38 -8.94 14.65
CA ILE A 118 -54.57 -10.15 14.57
C ILE A 118 -55.46 -11.33 14.24
N THR A 119 -55.45 -11.76 12.99
CA THR A 119 -55.96 -13.11 12.61
C THR A 119 -55.02 -13.84 11.66
N ALA A 120 -53.70 -13.83 11.91
CA ALA A 120 -52.77 -14.79 11.28
C ALA A 120 -51.41 -14.87 12.01
N LYS A 121 -51.41 -15.28 13.29
CA LYS A 121 -50.18 -15.37 14.10
C LYS A 121 -49.17 -16.42 13.58
N LYS A 122 -49.61 -17.39 12.77
CA LYS A 122 -48.78 -18.48 12.24
C LYS A 122 -48.02 -18.11 10.95
N GLU A 123 -48.57 -17.23 10.12
CA GLU A 123 -47.94 -16.83 8.85
C GLU A 123 -46.90 -15.73 9.01
N LEU A 124 -47.06 -14.83 10.00
CA LEU A 124 -46.08 -13.79 10.31
C LEU A 124 -44.78 -14.35 10.91
N LEU A 125 -44.87 -15.37 11.79
CA LEU A 125 -43.68 -16.05 12.33
C LEU A 125 -42.95 -16.85 11.25
N SER A 126 -43.70 -17.44 10.31
CA SER A 126 -43.16 -18.06 9.09
C SER A 126 -42.44 -17.04 8.20
N LEU A 127 -43.01 -15.83 8.03
CA LEU A 127 -42.41 -14.77 7.24
C LEU A 127 -41.15 -14.19 7.90
N PHE A 128 -41.15 -14.00 9.23
CA PHE A 128 -39.95 -13.58 9.96
C PHE A 128 -38.86 -14.67 9.99
N ALA A 129 -39.24 -15.94 10.14
CA ALA A 129 -38.32 -17.07 10.00
C ALA A 129 -37.76 -17.16 8.58
N SER A 130 -38.59 -16.95 7.56
CA SER A 130 -38.21 -16.93 6.14
C SER A 130 -37.37 -15.72 5.77
N ILE A 131 -37.56 -14.55 6.39
CA ILE A 131 -36.70 -13.37 6.22
C ILE A 131 -35.36 -13.55 6.94
N LYS A 132 -35.34 -14.21 8.11
CA LYS A 132 -34.09 -14.63 8.79
C LYS A 132 -33.34 -15.67 7.97
N LEU A 133 -34.04 -16.68 7.43
CA LEU A 133 -33.50 -17.69 6.53
C LEU A 133 -33.06 -17.08 5.19
N TRP A 134 -33.78 -16.11 4.62
CA TRP A 134 -33.41 -15.45 3.36
C TRP A 134 -32.24 -14.47 3.53
N LYS A 135 -32.11 -13.80 4.68
CA LYS A 135 -30.89 -13.04 5.02
C LYS A 135 -29.68 -13.95 5.28
N ASN A 136 -29.90 -15.15 5.80
CA ASN A 136 -28.83 -16.11 6.09
C ASN A 136 -28.51 -17.05 4.90
N ASN A 137 -29.42 -17.20 3.93
CA ASN A 137 -29.29 -18.03 2.71
C ASN A 137 -29.38 -17.19 1.44
N LYS A 138 -28.86 -15.96 1.42
CA LYS A 138 -28.36 -15.48 0.12
C LYS A 138 -27.29 -16.49 -0.30
N PRO A 139 -27.33 -17.04 -1.52
CA PRO A 139 -26.17 -17.71 -2.04
C PRO A 139 -25.08 -16.64 -2.06
N THR A 140 -24.16 -16.69 -1.10
CA THR A 140 -22.80 -16.24 -1.33
C THR A 140 -22.38 -16.97 -2.59
N PRO A 141 -21.87 -16.27 -3.62
CA PRO A 141 -21.41 -16.95 -4.82
C PRO A 141 -20.46 -18.07 -4.36
N THR A 142 -20.87 -19.32 -4.59
CA THR A 142 -20.13 -20.55 -4.24
C THR A 142 -18.96 -20.76 -5.19
N HIS A 143 -18.20 -19.70 -5.43
CA HIS A 143 -16.96 -19.71 -6.19
C HIS A 143 -15.97 -18.77 -5.49
N THR A 144 -15.45 -19.17 -4.33
CA THR A 144 -14.26 -18.51 -3.76
C THR A 144 -13.03 -18.68 -4.63
N ALA A 145 -13.01 -19.70 -5.49
CA ALA A 145 -12.04 -19.81 -6.58
C ALA A 145 -12.18 -18.67 -7.62
N ASP A 146 -13.41 -18.24 -7.95
CA ASP A 146 -13.63 -17.12 -8.89
C ASP A 146 -13.38 -15.76 -8.22
N TYR A 147 -13.60 -15.60 -6.92
CA TYR A 147 -13.44 -14.29 -6.29
C TYR A 147 -11.98 -13.83 -6.24
N LEU A 148 -11.02 -14.74 -5.98
CA LEU A 148 -9.58 -14.46 -6.15
C LEU A 148 -9.22 -14.14 -7.60
N SER A 149 -9.94 -14.75 -8.55
CA SER A 149 -9.80 -14.47 -9.98
C SER A 149 -10.32 -13.09 -10.39
N THR A 150 -11.03 -12.34 -9.54
CA THR A 150 -11.65 -11.06 -9.97
C THR A 150 -10.88 -9.80 -9.58
N MET A 151 -10.17 -9.75 -8.45
CA MET A 151 -9.58 -8.47 -7.98
C MET A 151 -8.20 -8.17 -8.54
N ALA A 152 -7.28 -9.15 -8.57
CA ALA A 152 -6.03 -8.99 -9.31
C ALA A 152 -6.30 -8.78 -10.82
N ALA A 153 -7.34 -9.43 -11.36
CA ALA A 153 -7.78 -9.25 -12.75
C ALA A 153 -8.34 -7.85 -13.04
N ASN A 154 -8.76 -7.07 -12.04
CA ASN A 154 -9.13 -5.66 -12.22
C ASN A 154 -7.93 -4.75 -12.53
N TYR A 155 -6.72 -5.24 -12.27
CA TYR A 155 -5.46 -4.56 -12.59
C TYR A 155 -4.61 -5.48 -13.47
N PRO A 156 -5.07 -5.77 -14.71
CA PRO A 156 -4.39 -6.71 -15.57
C PRO A 156 -2.97 -6.21 -15.87
N LEU A 157 -2.02 -7.15 -15.86
CA LEU A 157 -0.66 -6.87 -16.30
C LEU A 157 -0.65 -6.67 -17.81
N SER A 158 0.23 -5.80 -18.28
CA SER A 158 0.53 -5.69 -19.69
C SER A 158 1.06 -7.03 -20.22
N ASP A 159 0.69 -7.38 -21.45
CA ASP A 159 1.10 -8.64 -22.07
C ASP A 159 2.62 -8.67 -22.27
N LEU A 160 3.28 -9.65 -21.63
CA LEU A 160 4.74 -9.72 -21.60
C LEU A 160 5.34 -10.00 -22.99
N ALA A 161 4.68 -10.81 -23.82
CA ALA A 161 5.18 -11.14 -25.15
C ALA A 161 5.18 -9.90 -26.05
N SER A 162 4.07 -9.14 -26.04
CA SER A 162 3.94 -7.87 -26.75
C SER A 162 4.96 -6.83 -26.26
N LEU A 163 5.16 -6.71 -24.95
CA LEU A 163 6.18 -5.80 -24.39
C LEU A 163 7.59 -6.20 -24.84
N LYS A 164 7.91 -7.49 -24.89
CA LYS A 164 9.22 -7.97 -25.35
C LYS A 164 9.45 -7.67 -26.82
N GLU A 165 8.48 -7.97 -27.67
CA GLU A 165 8.51 -7.63 -29.10
C GLU A 165 8.66 -6.11 -29.32
N GLN A 166 8.02 -5.31 -28.48
CA GLN A 166 8.09 -3.86 -28.58
C GLN A 166 9.45 -3.31 -28.18
N PHE A 167 10.06 -3.77 -27.09
CA PHE A 167 11.18 -3.06 -26.46
C PHE A 167 12.52 -3.81 -26.42
N VAL A 168 12.55 -5.15 -26.38
CA VAL A 168 13.83 -5.88 -26.27
C VAL A 168 14.66 -5.66 -27.54
N GLY A 169 15.95 -5.37 -27.36
CA GLY A 169 16.88 -5.02 -28.43
C GLY A 169 16.85 -3.54 -28.84
N ARG A 170 15.93 -2.72 -28.29
CA ARG A 170 15.96 -1.27 -28.51
C ARG A 170 16.98 -0.58 -27.61
N LYS A 171 17.54 0.51 -28.11
CA LYS A 171 18.45 1.36 -27.33
C LYS A 171 17.68 2.39 -26.51
N LEU A 172 18.29 2.87 -25.41
CA LEU A 172 17.71 3.91 -24.56
C LEU A 172 17.26 5.15 -25.36
N ASN A 173 18.06 5.59 -26.33
CA ASN A 173 17.73 6.77 -27.15
C ASN A 173 16.50 6.57 -28.07
N GLU A 174 16.05 5.34 -28.29
CA GLU A 174 14.89 5.00 -29.14
C GLU A 174 13.59 4.88 -28.35
N LEU A 175 13.67 4.86 -27.01
CA LEU A 175 12.51 4.61 -26.15
C LEU A 175 11.57 5.81 -26.06
N PRO A 176 10.25 5.60 -25.95
CA PRO A 176 9.33 6.69 -25.64
C PRO A 176 9.62 7.25 -24.24
N THR A 177 9.41 8.54 -24.03
CA THR A 177 9.58 9.19 -22.72
C THR A 177 8.25 9.71 -22.16
N PRO A 178 8.04 9.68 -20.83
CA PRO A 178 8.94 9.09 -19.84
C PRO A 178 8.95 7.57 -19.85
N SER A 179 10.11 6.96 -19.63
CA SER A 179 10.27 5.51 -19.42
C SER A 179 11.04 5.26 -18.12
N ILE A 180 10.70 4.18 -17.41
CA ILE A 180 11.43 3.77 -16.21
C ILE A 180 12.30 2.55 -16.49
N VAL A 181 13.56 2.66 -16.14
CA VAL A 181 14.61 1.70 -16.49
C VAL A 181 15.21 1.11 -15.22
N LEU A 182 15.44 -0.21 -15.23
CA LEU A 182 16.19 -0.93 -14.20
C LEU A 182 17.48 -1.49 -14.77
N ASP A 183 18.58 -1.37 -14.01
CA ASP A 183 19.81 -2.10 -14.27
C ASP A 183 19.81 -3.43 -13.53
N ARG A 184 19.67 -4.53 -14.29
CA ARG A 184 19.65 -5.88 -13.75
C ARG A 184 20.93 -6.26 -13.01
N SER A 185 22.09 -5.81 -13.48
CA SER A 185 23.37 -6.16 -12.86
C SER A 185 23.55 -5.48 -11.52
N LEU A 186 23.14 -4.22 -11.39
CA LEU A 186 23.11 -3.53 -10.11
C LEU A 186 22.08 -4.15 -9.15
N VAL A 187 20.87 -4.47 -9.64
CA VAL A 187 19.85 -5.21 -8.85
C VAL A 187 20.43 -6.51 -8.30
N LYS A 188 21.09 -7.32 -9.15
CA LYS A 188 21.69 -8.59 -8.75
C LYS A 188 22.76 -8.42 -7.68
N LYS A 189 23.68 -7.44 -7.85
CA LYS A 189 24.73 -7.12 -6.87
C LYS A 189 24.13 -6.72 -5.52
N ASN A 190 23.12 -5.86 -5.54
CA ASN A 190 22.42 -5.42 -4.34
C ASN A 190 21.70 -6.59 -3.63
N CYS A 191 20.99 -7.45 -4.38
CA CYS A 191 20.35 -8.65 -3.85
C CYS A 191 21.34 -9.65 -3.27
N ALA A 192 22.43 -9.96 -3.99
CA ALA A 192 23.45 -10.89 -3.54
C ALA A 192 24.12 -10.42 -2.24
N ALA A 193 24.49 -9.14 -2.16
CA ALA A 193 25.11 -8.59 -0.95
C ALA A 193 24.22 -8.71 0.29
N MET A 194 22.90 -8.51 0.16
CA MET A 194 21.95 -8.68 1.27
C MET A 194 21.85 -10.13 1.74
N LEU A 195 21.77 -11.09 0.81
CA LEU A 195 21.64 -12.50 1.15
C LEU A 195 22.94 -13.07 1.73
N GLN A 196 24.08 -12.65 1.18
CA GLN A 196 25.39 -13.00 1.69
C GLN A 196 25.62 -12.47 3.10
N ILE A 197 25.26 -11.20 3.39
CA ILE A 197 25.42 -10.68 4.75
C ILE A 197 24.49 -11.38 5.75
N CYS A 198 23.25 -11.68 5.36
CA CYS A 198 22.33 -12.46 6.20
C CYS A 198 22.91 -13.84 6.52
N THR A 199 23.47 -14.51 5.50
CA THR A 199 24.14 -15.81 5.67
C THR A 199 25.34 -15.72 6.63
N LYS A 200 26.22 -14.73 6.43
CA LYS A 200 27.42 -14.54 7.28
C LYS A 200 27.07 -14.22 8.74
N LEU A 201 26.00 -13.48 8.99
CA LEU A 201 25.51 -13.19 10.35
C LEU A 201 24.60 -14.29 10.91
N GLY A 202 24.26 -15.30 10.10
CA GLY A 202 23.27 -16.34 10.43
C GLY A 202 21.89 -15.75 10.78
N LEU A 203 21.45 -14.78 10.00
CA LEU A 203 20.14 -14.12 10.07
C LEU A 203 19.23 -14.69 8.98
N GLY A 204 17.94 -14.77 9.27
CA GLY A 204 16.92 -14.93 8.23
C GLY A 204 16.75 -13.65 7.40
N PHE A 205 16.13 -13.78 6.24
CA PHE A 205 15.76 -12.62 5.42
C PHE A 205 14.33 -12.72 4.91
N ARG A 206 13.60 -11.60 4.96
CA ARG A 206 12.25 -11.47 4.39
C ARG A 206 12.19 -10.30 3.41
N ALA A 207 11.98 -10.61 2.14
CA ALA A 207 12.00 -9.67 1.03
C ALA A 207 10.70 -8.86 0.94
N HIS A 208 10.76 -7.55 1.11
CA HIS A 208 9.59 -6.69 0.95
C HIS A 208 9.43 -6.20 -0.50
N VAL A 209 8.38 -6.65 -1.18
CA VAL A 209 8.24 -6.47 -2.63
C VAL A 209 7.65 -5.12 -3.07
N LYS A 210 7.19 -4.28 -2.12
CA LYS A 210 6.40 -3.08 -2.43
C LYS A 210 7.08 -2.08 -3.37
N SER A 211 8.42 -2.06 -3.35
CA SER A 211 9.22 -1.07 -4.07
C SER A 211 9.17 -1.27 -5.58
N HIS A 212 9.11 -2.52 -6.02
CA HIS A 212 9.13 -2.90 -7.44
C HIS A 212 7.83 -3.59 -7.86
N LYS A 213 7.27 -4.48 -7.03
CA LYS A 213 6.10 -5.35 -7.30
C LYS A 213 6.18 -5.99 -8.69
N THR A 214 7.24 -6.75 -8.92
CA THR A 214 7.46 -7.55 -10.14
C THR A 214 7.85 -8.96 -9.72
N LEU A 215 7.49 -9.96 -10.51
CA LEU A 215 7.82 -11.35 -10.17
C LEU A 215 9.33 -11.59 -10.26
N GLU A 216 9.94 -11.04 -11.30
CA GLU A 216 11.34 -11.22 -11.66
C GLU A 216 12.25 -10.71 -10.55
N LEU A 217 11.99 -9.50 -10.04
CA LEU A 217 12.81 -8.95 -8.96
C LEU A 217 12.47 -9.58 -7.61
N SER A 218 11.24 -10.05 -7.37
CA SER A 218 10.92 -10.85 -6.18
C SER A 218 11.73 -12.14 -6.13
N ARG A 219 11.95 -12.79 -7.29
CA ARG A 219 12.79 -13.99 -7.39
C ARG A 219 14.25 -13.69 -7.06
N LEU A 220 14.81 -12.61 -7.63
CA LEU A 220 16.18 -12.16 -7.34
C LEU A 220 16.37 -11.87 -5.84
N MET A 221 15.41 -11.23 -5.18
CA MET A 221 15.48 -10.94 -3.74
C MET A 221 15.58 -12.18 -2.85
N VAL A 222 15.21 -13.36 -3.35
CA VAL A 222 15.33 -14.63 -2.64
C VAL A 222 16.39 -15.55 -3.27
N GLY A 223 17.31 -15.04 -4.07
CA GLY A 223 18.47 -15.80 -4.53
C GLY A 223 18.31 -16.53 -5.86
N ASP A 224 17.12 -16.55 -6.46
CA ASP A 224 16.94 -17.14 -7.79
C ASP A 224 17.76 -16.35 -8.82
N GLY A 225 18.60 -17.04 -9.60
CA GLY A 225 19.44 -16.40 -10.62
C GLY A 225 20.61 -15.60 -10.05
N LEU A 226 20.93 -15.76 -8.76
CA LEU A 226 22.11 -15.22 -8.10
C LEU A 226 23.10 -16.35 -7.78
N GLN A 227 24.39 -16.01 -7.83
CA GLN A 227 25.47 -16.92 -7.44
C GLN A 227 25.86 -16.67 -5.98
N ASP A 228 26.40 -17.69 -5.32
CA ASP A 228 27.04 -17.57 -4.00
C ASP A 228 26.17 -16.93 -2.91
N THR A 229 24.86 -17.19 -2.92
CA THR A 229 23.93 -16.72 -1.89
C THR A 229 23.53 -17.81 -0.89
N GLY A 230 23.93 -19.07 -1.10
CA GLY A 230 23.52 -20.20 -0.25
C GLY A 230 22.05 -20.61 -0.44
N GLU A 231 21.59 -21.57 0.36
CA GLU A 231 20.19 -21.99 0.33
C GLU A 231 19.31 -20.96 1.03
N GLN A 232 18.45 -20.29 0.27
CA GLN A 232 17.61 -19.21 0.78
C GLN A 232 16.15 -19.65 0.91
N LYS A 233 15.49 -19.26 1.99
CA LYS A 233 14.02 -19.36 2.10
C LYS A 233 13.36 -18.30 1.20
N ALA A 234 12.15 -18.58 0.72
CA ALA A 234 11.37 -17.66 -0.11
C ALA A 234 10.30 -16.92 0.74
N LEU A 235 10.75 -16.04 1.63
CA LEU A 235 9.89 -15.31 2.57
C LEU A 235 9.64 -13.88 2.07
N PHE A 236 8.37 -13.49 1.92
CA PHE A 236 7.99 -12.20 1.35
C PHE A 236 7.22 -11.32 2.34
N ILE A 237 7.35 -10.00 2.20
CA ILE A 237 6.45 -8.98 2.76
C ILE A 237 5.75 -8.26 1.61
N VAL A 238 4.43 -8.16 1.71
CA VAL A 238 3.60 -7.38 0.80
C VAL A 238 2.96 -6.20 1.53
N SER A 239 2.65 -5.14 0.79
CA SER A 239 1.90 -3.97 1.28
C SER A 239 0.42 -3.98 0.90
N THR A 240 0.03 -4.86 -0.02
CA THR A 240 -1.35 -5.02 -0.51
C THR A 240 -1.68 -6.50 -0.67
N VAL A 241 -2.97 -6.85 -0.71
CA VAL A 241 -3.36 -8.24 -0.96
C VAL A 241 -3.19 -8.58 -2.44
N ALA A 242 -3.34 -7.60 -3.35
CA ALA A 242 -3.03 -7.76 -4.77
C ALA A 242 -1.59 -8.24 -5.02
N GLU A 243 -0.60 -7.74 -4.27
CA GLU A 243 0.77 -8.25 -4.32
C GLU A 243 0.87 -9.72 -3.88
N ALA A 244 0.16 -10.12 -2.81
CA ALA A 244 0.15 -11.51 -2.36
C ALA A 244 -0.48 -12.45 -3.39
N GLU A 245 -1.55 -12.02 -4.06
CA GLU A 245 -2.22 -12.78 -5.11
C GLU A 245 -1.30 -13.02 -6.32
N ASN A 246 -0.55 -11.99 -6.73
CA ASN A 246 0.43 -12.12 -7.82
C ASN A 246 1.65 -12.99 -7.42
N LEU A 247 2.04 -12.99 -6.14
CA LEU A 247 3.12 -13.84 -5.62
C LEU A 247 2.73 -15.29 -5.38
N ALA A 248 1.45 -15.57 -5.10
CA ALA A 248 0.98 -16.88 -4.68
C ALA A 248 1.38 -18.04 -5.62
N PRO A 249 1.34 -17.90 -6.96
CA PRO A 249 1.82 -18.96 -7.86
C PRO A 249 3.30 -19.32 -7.64
N TYR A 250 4.16 -18.32 -7.44
CA TYR A 250 5.58 -18.57 -7.21
C TYR A 250 5.84 -19.15 -5.82
N VAL A 251 5.14 -18.67 -4.79
CA VAL A 251 5.22 -19.24 -3.43
C VAL A 251 4.80 -20.70 -3.42
N GLN A 252 3.71 -21.03 -4.12
CA GLN A 252 3.26 -22.42 -4.29
C GLN A 252 4.33 -23.28 -4.99
N GLN A 253 4.92 -22.78 -6.09
CA GLN A 253 6.01 -23.48 -6.79
C GLN A 253 7.22 -23.76 -5.88
N CYS A 254 7.59 -22.82 -5.01
CA CYS A 254 8.64 -23.03 -4.03
C CYS A 254 8.26 -24.16 -3.05
N GLN A 255 7.04 -24.16 -2.54
CA GLN A 255 6.56 -25.18 -1.59
C GLN A 255 6.51 -26.58 -2.22
N GLU A 256 6.08 -26.69 -3.48
CA GLU A 256 6.08 -27.95 -4.24
C GLU A 256 7.50 -28.52 -4.43
N LYS A 257 8.52 -27.65 -4.46
CA LYS A 257 9.94 -28.03 -4.49
C LYS A 257 10.55 -28.28 -3.10
N GLY A 258 9.74 -28.25 -2.03
CA GLY A 258 10.20 -28.41 -0.65
C GLY A 258 10.89 -27.17 -0.06
N ARG A 259 10.91 -26.04 -0.78
CA ARG A 259 11.50 -24.79 -0.32
C ARG A 259 10.52 -24.04 0.58
N GLU A 260 10.95 -23.70 1.79
CA GLU A 260 10.14 -22.92 2.71
C GLU A 260 9.79 -21.55 2.10
N ALA A 261 8.50 -21.25 2.00
CA ALA A 261 8.01 -20.03 1.40
C ALA A 261 6.76 -19.52 2.11
N SER A 262 6.69 -18.20 2.33
CA SER A 262 5.56 -17.57 3.03
C SER A 262 5.38 -16.11 2.62
N ILE A 263 4.19 -15.57 2.87
CA ILE A 263 3.83 -14.18 2.62
C ILE A 263 3.37 -13.55 3.93
N LEU A 264 3.92 -12.38 4.27
CA LEU A 264 3.50 -11.52 5.36
C LEU A 264 2.82 -10.27 4.79
N TYR A 265 1.58 -9.99 5.20
CA TYR A 265 0.96 -8.69 4.99
C TYR A 265 1.55 -7.66 5.97
N GLY A 266 2.40 -6.78 5.46
CA GLY A 266 3.38 -5.97 6.20
C GLY A 266 2.87 -4.70 6.89
N VAL A 267 1.56 -4.54 7.04
CA VAL A 267 0.91 -3.47 7.82
C VAL A 267 -0.25 -4.06 8.62
N PRO A 268 -0.76 -3.38 9.68
CA PRO A 268 -1.92 -3.86 10.42
C PRO A 268 -3.05 -4.27 9.48
N VAL A 269 -3.49 -5.54 9.58
CA VAL A 269 -4.38 -6.14 8.59
C VAL A 269 -5.76 -5.47 8.59
N PRO A 270 -6.26 -5.01 7.43
CA PRO A 270 -7.60 -4.46 7.35
C PRO A 270 -8.63 -5.59 7.39
N GLN A 271 -9.76 -5.34 8.06
CA GLN A 271 -10.83 -6.34 8.21
C GLN A 271 -11.41 -6.80 6.87
N GLY A 272 -11.44 -5.92 5.87
CA GLY A 272 -11.89 -6.25 4.51
C GLY A 272 -10.97 -7.20 3.73
N ALA A 273 -9.74 -7.46 4.20
CA ALA A 273 -8.82 -8.38 3.54
C ALA A 273 -9.10 -9.86 3.87
N VAL A 274 -9.88 -10.16 4.92
CA VAL A 274 -10.05 -11.52 5.46
C VAL A 274 -10.44 -12.53 4.38
N SER A 275 -11.47 -12.26 3.57
CA SER A 275 -11.92 -13.20 2.53
C SER A 275 -10.83 -13.52 1.50
N ARG A 276 -10.04 -12.52 1.09
CA ARG A 276 -8.93 -12.72 0.14
C ARG A 276 -7.76 -13.48 0.80
N LEU A 277 -7.49 -13.21 2.08
CA LEU A 277 -6.48 -13.95 2.86
C LEU A 277 -6.88 -15.41 3.08
N VAL A 278 -8.15 -15.71 3.34
CA VAL A 278 -8.66 -17.09 3.45
C VAL A 278 -8.42 -17.84 2.15
N ALA A 279 -8.74 -17.22 1.02
CA ALA A 279 -8.59 -17.87 -0.26
C ALA A 279 -7.10 -18.11 -0.61
N LEU A 280 -6.19 -17.18 -0.25
CA LEU A 280 -4.74 -17.40 -0.33
C LEU A 280 -4.27 -18.53 0.61
N ALA A 281 -4.76 -18.58 1.84
CA ALA A 281 -4.44 -19.63 2.80
C ALA A 281 -4.96 -21.01 2.34
N ASN A 282 -6.06 -21.05 1.60
CA ASN A 282 -6.58 -22.27 1.03
C ASN A 282 -5.70 -22.85 -0.08
N ARG A 283 -5.02 -21.96 -0.83
CA ARG A 283 -4.11 -22.31 -1.93
C ARG A 283 -2.72 -22.73 -1.47
N LEU A 284 -2.20 -22.13 -0.40
CA LEU A 284 -0.83 -22.35 0.07
C LEU A 284 -0.77 -23.33 1.24
N ALA A 285 0.43 -23.81 1.57
CA ALA A 285 0.64 -24.67 2.73
C ALA A 285 0.20 -23.98 4.05
N PRO A 286 -0.26 -24.72 5.07
CA PRO A 286 -0.71 -24.13 6.31
C PRO A 286 0.30 -23.19 6.98
N GLY A 287 -0.17 -22.05 7.49
CA GLY A 287 0.69 -21.05 8.14
C GLY A 287 1.60 -20.25 7.19
N SER A 288 1.43 -20.38 5.88
CA SER A 288 2.21 -19.61 4.88
C SER A 288 1.73 -18.17 4.73
N ILE A 289 0.47 -17.89 5.07
CA ILE A 289 -0.07 -16.53 5.12
C ILE A 289 0.07 -16.00 6.54
N ASN A 290 0.71 -14.84 6.66
CA ASN A 290 0.98 -14.17 7.92
C ASN A 290 0.44 -12.74 7.87
N VAL A 291 0.00 -12.21 9.01
CA VAL A 291 -0.53 -10.86 9.16
C VAL A 291 0.13 -10.12 10.32
N ILE A 292 0.13 -8.79 10.23
CA ILE A 292 0.54 -7.92 11.33
C ILE A 292 -0.68 -7.47 12.14
N ILE A 293 -0.53 -7.49 13.47
CA ILE A 293 -1.51 -7.03 14.46
C ILE A 293 -0.81 -6.15 15.51
N ASP A 294 -1.45 -5.06 15.92
CA ASP A 294 -0.98 -4.18 17.01
C ASP A 294 -2.10 -3.74 17.98
N ASN A 295 -3.31 -4.26 17.79
CA ASN A 295 -4.49 -3.81 18.52
C ASN A 295 -5.42 -4.99 18.84
N ALA A 296 -5.87 -5.09 20.10
CA ALA A 296 -6.68 -6.20 20.59
C ALA A 296 -8.07 -6.27 19.94
N ASP A 297 -8.74 -5.14 19.73
CA ASP A 297 -10.04 -5.09 19.08
C ASP A 297 -9.93 -5.47 17.60
N ALA A 298 -8.86 -5.02 16.95
CA ALA A 298 -8.56 -5.41 15.56
C ALA A 298 -8.28 -6.91 15.44
N PHE A 299 -7.54 -7.49 16.39
CA PHE A 299 -7.30 -8.93 16.46
C PHE A 299 -8.59 -9.72 16.66
N ALA A 300 -9.41 -9.35 17.65
CA ALA A 300 -10.66 -10.04 17.94
C ALA A 300 -11.58 -10.07 16.72
N ARG A 301 -11.77 -8.90 16.07
CA ARG A 301 -12.56 -8.80 14.84
C ARG A 301 -11.97 -9.61 13.69
N PHE A 302 -10.65 -9.57 13.52
CA PHE A 302 -9.96 -10.33 12.48
C PHE A 302 -10.18 -11.84 12.69
N HIS A 303 -9.96 -12.33 13.91
CA HIS A 303 -10.15 -13.73 14.27
C HIS A 303 -11.61 -14.19 14.08
N ASP A 304 -12.58 -13.39 14.54
CA ASP A 304 -14.00 -13.73 14.42
C ASP A 304 -14.44 -13.78 12.95
N ASN A 305 -14.00 -12.81 12.14
CA ASN A 305 -14.26 -12.81 10.70
C ASN A 305 -13.58 -14.00 10.00
N LEU A 306 -12.35 -14.35 10.40
CA LEU A 306 -11.59 -15.46 9.84
C LEU A 306 -12.29 -16.80 10.12
N THR A 307 -12.68 -17.03 11.38
CA THR A 307 -13.28 -18.30 11.83
C THR A 307 -14.75 -18.45 11.43
N ALA A 308 -15.46 -17.35 11.22
CA ALA A 308 -16.81 -17.35 10.66
C ALA A 308 -16.85 -17.50 9.13
N HIS A 309 -15.71 -17.40 8.44
CA HIS A 309 -15.65 -17.52 6.99
C HIS A 309 -15.90 -18.98 6.56
N ALA A 310 -16.90 -19.20 5.69
CA ALA A 310 -17.35 -20.55 5.31
C ALA A 310 -16.24 -21.46 4.74
N ASP A 311 -15.31 -20.87 3.99
CA ASP A 311 -14.19 -21.61 3.37
C ASP A 311 -12.93 -21.68 4.23
N PHE A 312 -12.95 -21.21 5.47
CA PHE A 312 -11.80 -21.29 6.36
C PHE A 312 -11.92 -22.50 7.30
N SER A 313 -10.87 -23.32 7.37
CA SER A 313 -10.75 -24.39 8.35
C SER A 313 -9.54 -24.16 9.26
N ASN A 314 -9.64 -24.61 10.51
CA ASN A 314 -8.56 -24.50 11.50
C ASN A 314 -7.27 -25.24 11.08
N SER A 315 -7.33 -26.15 10.11
CA SER A 315 -6.16 -26.80 9.51
C SER A 315 -5.31 -25.86 8.65
N LYS A 316 -5.84 -24.72 8.19
CA LYS A 316 -5.12 -23.78 7.30
C LYS A 316 -4.15 -22.87 8.04
N LYS A 317 -4.43 -22.50 9.30
CA LYS A 317 -3.62 -21.66 10.20
C LYS A 317 -3.14 -20.32 9.60
N ILE A 318 -3.41 -19.19 10.26
CA ILE A 318 -2.84 -17.89 9.88
C ILE A 318 -1.76 -17.49 10.88
N GLY A 319 -0.57 -17.14 10.39
CA GLY A 319 0.49 -16.60 11.23
C GLY A 319 0.22 -15.16 11.65
N VAL A 320 0.56 -14.81 12.89
CA VAL A 320 0.42 -13.45 13.42
C VAL A 320 1.78 -12.97 13.91
N PHE A 321 2.19 -11.81 13.42
CA PHE A 321 3.26 -11.01 14.01
C PHE A 321 2.64 -9.86 14.80
N VAL A 322 3.11 -9.65 16.02
CA VAL A 322 2.73 -8.46 16.79
C VAL A 322 3.67 -7.32 16.42
N LYS A 323 3.13 -6.23 15.91
CA LYS A 323 3.92 -5.05 15.54
C LYS A 323 4.26 -4.24 16.79
N ILE A 324 5.55 -4.08 17.04
CA ILE A 324 6.07 -3.26 18.12
C ILE A 324 6.43 -1.89 17.58
N ASP A 325 6.03 -0.83 18.28
CA ASP A 325 6.54 0.52 18.05
C ASP A 325 7.82 0.70 18.87
N THR A 326 8.97 0.69 18.20
CA THR A 326 10.29 0.95 18.80
C THR A 326 10.70 2.43 18.65
N GLY A 327 9.73 3.34 18.51
CA GLY A 327 9.92 4.79 18.52
C GLY A 327 9.51 5.49 17.24
N TYR A 328 9.20 4.77 16.15
CA TYR A 328 8.83 5.37 14.86
C TYR A 328 7.44 6.04 14.87
N HIS A 329 6.56 5.63 15.78
CA HIS A 329 5.23 6.25 15.99
C HIS A 329 4.29 6.24 14.78
N ARG A 330 4.54 5.37 13.78
CA ARG A 330 3.62 5.18 12.63
C ARG A 330 2.50 4.18 12.93
N ALA A 331 2.88 3.01 13.44
CA ALA A 331 2.02 1.90 13.79
C ALA A 331 2.77 1.00 14.76
N GLY A 332 2.06 0.09 15.43
CA GLY A 332 2.63 -0.75 16.46
C GLY A 332 2.24 -0.31 17.86
N ILE A 333 2.30 -1.29 18.76
CA ILE A 333 2.06 -1.10 20.19
C ILE A 333 3.41 -1.04 20.92
N THR A 334 3.55 -0.15 21.88
CA THR A 334 4.74 -0.11 22.75
C THR A 334 4.65 -1.21 23.80
N THR A 335 5.79 -1.79 24.18
CA THR A 335 5.86 -2.82 25.25
C THR A 335 5.42 -2.29 26.62
N SER A 336 5.58 -0.98 26.84
CA SER A 336 5.12 -0.26 28.04
C SER A 336 3.61 -0.03 28.10
N SER A 337 2.88 -0.23 26.99
CA SER A 337 1.44 -0.03 26.96
C SER A 337 0.71 -1.04 27.84
N PRO A 338 -0.24 -0.63 28.70
CA PRO A 338 -1.05 -1.57 29.48
C PRO A 338 -1.92 -2.48 28.60
N LYS A 339 -2.06 -2.17 27.30
CA LYS A 339 -2.78 -2.99 26.32
C LYS A 339 -1.92 -4.08 25.68
N PHE A 340 -0.59 -4.03 25.84
CA PHE A 340 0.34 -4.96 25.17
C PHE A 340 0.19 -6.39 25.69
N GLY A 341 0.31 -6.60 27.01
CA GLY A 341 0.12 -7.92 27.63
C GLY A 341 -1.23 -8.56 27.29
N PRO A 342 -2.37 -7.85 27.45
CA PRO A 342 -3.69 -8.36 27.05
C PRO A 342 -3.79 -8.75 25.57
N LEU A 343 -3.17 -8.00 24.66
CA LEU A 343 -3.12 -8.34 23.23
C LEU A 343 -2.38 -9.66 23.01
N VAL A 344 -1.18 -9.81 23.57
CA VAL A 344 -0.38 -11.04 23.43
C VAL A 344 -1.12 -12.24 24.01
N ALA A 345 -1.74 -12.08 25.19
CA ALA A 345 -2.55 -13.12 25.82
C ALA A 345 -3.75 -13.54 24.96
N ALA A 346 -4.45 -12.59 24.34
CA ALA A 346 -5.56 -12.87 23.45
C ALA A 346 -5.13 -13.68 22.21
N ILE A 347 -3.97 -13.37 21.64
CA ILE A 347 -3.40 -14.11 20.50
C ILE A 347 -3.01 -15.54 20.93
N LEU A 348 -2.31 -15.69 22.06
CA LEU A 348 -1.89 -16.99 22.59
C LEU A 348 -3.08 -17.91 22.93
N ALA A 349 -4.20 -17.33 23.36
CA ALA A 349 -5.43 -18.07 23.62
C ALA A 349 -6.07 -18.68 22.35
N LYS A 350 -5.72 -18.19 21.16
CA LYS A 350 -6.17 -18.69 19.85
C LYS A 350 -5.08 -19.44 19.07
N ASP A 351 -3.93 -19.63 19.69
CA ASP A 351 -2.76 -20.23 19.07
C ASP A 351 -2.93 -21.76 18.87
N GLY A 352 -2.69 -22.20 17.65
CA GLY A 352 -2.77 -23.58 17.18
C GLY A 352 -1.45 -24.35 17.21
N THR A 353 -0.38 -23.79 17.79
CA THR A 353 0.87 -24.53 17.99
C THR A 353 0.71 -25.68 19.00
N ASN A 354 1.62 -26.66 18.97
CA ASN A 354 1.69 -27.78 19.92
C ASN A 354 0.45 -28.69 19.94
N GLY A 355 -0.12 -29.01 18.77
CA GLY A 355 -1.25 -29.94 18.64
C GLY A 355 -2.62 -29.34 18.99
N ARG A 356 -2.70 -28.01 19.16
CA ARG A 356 -3.94 -27.28 19.43
C ARG A 356 -4.73 -27.00 18.13
N ASP A 357 -6.06 -26.97 18.23
CA ASP A 357 -6.94 -26.67 17.08
C ASP A 357 -7.12 -25.16 16.82
N GLY A 358 -6.22 -24.30 17.32
CA GLY A 358 -6.32 -22.85 17.14
C GLY A 358 -6.16 -22.39 15.69
N SER A 359 -6.91 -21.40 15.23
CA SER A 359 -6.87 -20.87 13.86
C SER A 359 -5.65 -19.98 13.57
N ILE A 360 -4.94 -19.56 14.61
CA ILE A 360 -3.83 -18.60 14.55
C ILE A 360 -2.53 -19.28 14.99
N VAL A 361 -1.39 -18.76 14.53
CA VAL A 361 -0.06 -19.10 15.06
C VAL A 361 0.68 -17.82 15.41
N LEU A 362 1.04 -17.62 16.68
CA LEU A 362 1.94 -16.51 17.02
C LEU A 362 3.33 -16.81 16.43
N ARG A 363 3.72 -16.04 15.41
CA ARG A 363 5.03 -16.16 14.76
C ARG A 363 6.12 -15.44 15.52
N GLY A 364 5.77 -14.32 16.16
CA GLY A 364 6.72 -13.50 16.91
C GLY A 364 6.40 -12.03 16.78
N PHE A 365 7.45 -11.21 16.79
CA PHE A 365 7.36 -9.77 16.87
C PHE A 365 8.02 -9.12 15.66
N TYR A 366 7.46 -8.00 15.23
CA TYR A 366 7.90 -7.28 14.05
C TYR A 366 8.12 -5.80 14.40
N SER A 367 9.29 -5.25 14.09
CA SER A 367 9.55 -3.81 14.13
C SER A 367 9.89 -3.28 12.73
N HIS A 368 9.89 -1.97 12.56
CA HIS A 368 10.30 -1.31 11.32
C HIS A 368 10.77 0.09 11.68
N PHE A 369 12.07 0.27 11.75
CA PHE A 369 12.68 1.51 12.17
C PHE A 369 12.74 2.55 11.05
N GLY A 370 11.60 3.16 10.74
CA GLY A 370 11.49 4.20 9.73
C GLY A 370 12.25 5.48 10.06
N HIS A 371 12.66 5.69 11.31
CA HIS A 371 13.55 6.81 11.70
C HIS A 371 14.92 6.74 11.05
N SER A 372 15.36 5.55 10.62
CA SER A 372 16.64 5.38 9.94
C SER A 372 16.76 6.16 8.62
N TYR A 373 15.64 6.56 7.99
CA TYR A 373 15.67 7.43 6.82
C TYR A 373 16.10 8.88 7.15
N ALA A 374 15.98 9.29 8.43
CA ALA A 374 16.50 10.55 8.91
C ALA A 374 17.98 10.47 9.32
N GLY A 375 18.50 9.27 9.61
CA GLY A 375 19.90 9.01 9.99
C GLY A 375 20.89 9.44 8.91
N SER A 376 22.08 9.87 9.29
CA SER A 376 23.09 10.47 8.38
C SER A 376 24.48 9.85 8.55
N SER A 377 24.58 8.67 9.17
CA SER A 377 25.83 7.99 9.43
C SER A 377 25.65 6.47 9.56
N GLU A 378 26.76 5.74 9.50
CA GLU A 378 26.82 4.29 9.74
C GLU A 378 26.41 3.93 11.17
N ASP A 379 26.82 4.74 12.16
CA ASP A 379 26.50 4.55 13.57
C ASP A 379 25.01 4.78 13.87
N ASP A 380 24.35 5.75 13.20
CA ASP A 380 22.90 5.95 13.33
C ASP A 380 22.14 4.70 12.88
N ALA A 381 22.56 4.10 11.75
CA ALA A 381 21.91 2.92 11.20
C ALA A 381 22.16 1.66 12.05
N ALA A 382 23.37 1.50 12.59
CA ALA A 382 23.71 0.43 13.53
C ALA A 382 22.92 0.54 14.84
N SER A 383 22.83 1.75 15.40
CA SER A 383 22.07 2.03 16.63
C SER A 383 20.60 1.68 16.45
N GLY A 384 19.99 2.07 15.32
CA GLY A 384 18.60 1.71 15.03
C GLY A 384 18.36 0.20 14.95
N LEU A 385 19.34 -0.57 14.44
CA LEU A 385 19.24 -2.03 14.38
C LEU A 385 19.30 -2.67 15.79
N ILE A 386 20.18 -2.17 16.66
CA ILE A 386 20.29 -2.60 18.06
C ILE A 386 19.01 -2.27 18.83
N ASP A 387 18.49 -1.05 18.68
CA ASP A 387 17.26 -0.59 19.33
C ASP A 387 16.05 -1.46 18.94
N GLU A 388 15.95 -1.85 17.65
CA GLU A 388 14.92 -2.79 17.21
C GLU A 388 15.07 -4.16 17.87
N LEU A 389 16.29 -4.72 17.94
CA LEU A 389 16.55 -6.02 18.58
C LEU A 389 16.17 -6.00 20.06
N VAL A 390 16.63 -5.00 20.81
CA VAL A 390 16.35 -4.85 22.24
C VAL A 390 14.86 -4.62 22.48
N GLY A 391 14.20 -3.78 21.66
CA GLY A 391 12.77 -3.53 21.76
C GLY A 391 11.92 -4.78 21.51
N LEU A 392 12.30 -5.58 20.51
CA LEU A 392 11.61 -6.85 20.23
C LEU A 392 11.89 -7.91 21.28
N GLU A 393 13.10 -7.94 21.85
CA GLU A 393 13.40 -8.82 22.97
C GLU A 393 12.49 -8.54 24.16
N GLN A 394 12.34 -7.27 24.56
CA GLN A 394 11.45 -6.89 25.66
C GLN A 394 10.02 -7.38 25.43
N ALA A 395 9.56 -7.36 24.17
CA ALA A 395 8.23 -7.86 23.80
C ALA A 395 8.06 -9.36 24.08
N THR A 396 9.13 -10.16 23.97
CA THR A 396 9.09 -11.61 24.24
C THR A 396 8.76 -11.95 25.69
N HIS A 397 9.01 -11.04 26.64
CA HIS A 397 8.71 -11.27 28.05
C HIS A 397 7.21 -11.41 28.34
N ALA A 398 6.34 -10.89 27.47
CA ALA A 398 4.90 -11.10 27.55
C ALA A 398 4.45 -12.52 27.11
N VAL A 399 5.35 -13.31 26.52
CA VAL A 399 5.11 -14.69 26.12
C VAL A 399 5.65 -15.63 27.21
N PRO A 400 4.91 -16.69 27.61
CA PRO A 400 5.42 -17.71 28.52
C PRO A 400 6.71 -18.35 27.99
N GLU A 401 7.68 -18.63 28.87
CA GLU A 401 9.00 -19.15 28.48
C GLU A 401 8.92 -20.44 27.63
N SER A 402 8.00 -21.34 27.96
CA SER A 402 7.76 -22.58 27.21
C SER A 402 7.28 -22.36 25.76
N ALA A 403 6.80 -21.17 25.43
CA ALA A 403 6.30 -20.77 24.10
C ALA A 403 7.22 -19.75 23.39
N ARG A 404 8.37 -19.39 23.98
CA ARG A 404 9.32 -18.43 23.39
C ARG A 404 10.22 -19.05 22.31
N LYS A 405 10.56 -20.33 22.47
CA LYS A 405 11.45 -21.02 21.54
C LYS A 405 10.86 -21.04 20.14
N GLY A 406 11.61 -20.53 19.17
CA GLY A 406 11.19 -20.48 17.77
C GLY A 406 10.33 -19.26 17.39
N LEU A 407 10.11 -18.30 18.30
CA LEU A 407 9.58 -17.00 17.91
C LEU A 407 10.56 -16.31 16.95
N ILE A 408 9.99 -15.57 16.00
CA ILE A 408 10.71 -14.79 15.00
C ILE A 408 10.73 -13.33 15.44
N LEU A 409 11.94 -12.77 15.57
CA LEU A 409 12.16 -11.33 15.76
C LEU A 409 12.54 -10.73 14.41
N SER A 410 11.58 -10.07 13.78
CA SER A 410 11.72 -9.50 12.44
C SER A 410 11.93 -7.99 12.52
N ILE A 411 13.11 -7.53 12.12
CA ILE A 411 13.53 -6.12 12.21
C ILE A 411 13.99 -5.58 10.85
N GLY A 412 13.98 -4.26 10.69
CA GLY A 412 14.64 -3.63 9.57
C GLY A 412 13.85 -2.56 8.83
N ALA A 413 14.61 -1.65 8.25
CA ALA A 413 14.27 -0.83 7.11
C ALA A 413 15.45 -0.94 6.13
N THR A 414 15.33 -0.47 4.89
CA THR A 414 16.50 -0.55 3.98
C THR A 414 17.77 0.08 4.58
N PRO A 415 17.75 1.26 5.23
CA PRO A 415 18.96 1.81 5.83
C PRO A 415 19.54 0.90 6.93
N THR A 416 18.74 0.43 7.89
CA THR A 416 19.24 -0.46 8.97
C THR A 416 19.63 -1.86 8.46
N ALA A 417 18.89 -2.42 7.51
CA ALA A 417 19.19 -3.74 6.95
C ALA A 417 20.46 -3.73 6.09
N THR A 418 20.69 -2.66 5.31
CA THR A 418 21.94 -2.53 4.55
C THR A 418 23.12 -2.19 5.46
N ALA A 419 22.91 -1.49 6.57
CA ALA A 419 23.94 -1.29 7.59
C ALA A 419 24.44 -2.60 8.24
N ALA A 420 23.69 -3.70 8.15
CA ALA A 420 24.20 -5.03 8.53
C ALA A 420 25.50 -5.38 7.80
N GLN A 421 25.72 -4.85 6.59
CA GLN A 421 26.95 -5.04 5.82
C GLN A 421 28.17 -4.40 6.52
N ASN A 422 27.96 -3.37 7.33
CA ASN A 422 29.02 -2.73 8.10
C ASN A 422 29.45 -3.59 9.30
N MET A 423 28.61 -4.52 9.77
CA MET A 423 28.84 -5.31 10.99
C MET A 423 30.00 -6.30 10.86
N LEU A 424 30.52 -6.51 9.66
CA LEU A 424 31.71 -7.34 9.41
C LEU A 424 32.93 -6.53 8.97
N SER A 425 32.79 -5.21 8.84
CA SER A 425 33.79 -4.35 8.23
C SER A 425 34.21 -3.17 9.08
N SER A 426 33.38 -2.74 10.02
CA SER A 426 33.61 -1.59 10.87
C SER A 426 34.18 -2.01 12.24
N SER A 427 35.05 -1.17 12.80
CA SER A 427 35.58 -1.29 14.16
C SER A 427 34.82 -0.41 15.17
N SER A 428 33.62 0.07 14.81
CA SER A 428 32.79 0.86 15.72
C SER A 428 32.38 0.01 16.93
N PRO A 429 32.40 0.57 18.17
CA PRO A 429 31.89 -0.14 19.35
C PRO A 429 30.45 -0.63 19.22
N ARG A 430 29.66 0.00 18.33
CA ARG A 430 28.30 -0.45 18.01
C ARG A 430 28.26 -1.81 17.33
N VAL A 431 29.30 -2.18 16.59
CA VAL A 431 29.40 -3.49 15.95
C VAL A 431 29.53 -4.59 17.00
N ASP A 432 30.38 -4.38 18.01
CA ASP A 432 30.56 -5.33 19.12
C ASP A 432 29.26 -5.48 19.93
N GLU A 433 28.59 -4.36 20.23
CA GLU A 433 27.29 -4.35 20.89
C GLU A 433 26.24 -5.14 20.09
N PHE A 434 26.15 -4.90 18.78
CA PHE A 434 25.26 -5.63 17.90
C PHE A 434 25.52 -7.14 17.92
N HIS A 435 26.78 -7.58 17.81
CA HIS A 435 27.13 -9.01 17.85
C HIS A 435 26.78 -9.64 19.20
N ALA A 436 27.03 -8.94 20.31
CA ALA A 436 26.67 -9.42 21.64
C ALA A 436 25.15 -9.60 21.80
N VAL A 437 24.36 -8.62 21.36
CA VAL A 437 22.89 -8.70 21.38
C VAL A 437 22.40 -9.81 20.47
N LEU A 438 22.92 -9.89 19.25
CA LEU A 438 22.51 -10.89 18.27
C LEU A 438 22.83 -12.31 18.73
N ALA A 439 24.03 -12.56 19.23
CA ALA A 439 24.46 -13.87 19.71
C ALA A 439 23.51 -14.40 20.80
N ARG A 440 23.22 -13.56 21.79
CA ARG A 440 22.30 -13.88 22.89
C ARG A 440 20.88 -14.16 22.39
N LEU A 441 20.35 -13.37 21.47
CA LEU A 441 18.99 -13.58 20.94
C LEU A 441 18.86 -14.87 20.14
N LYS A 442 19.90 -15.24 19.38
CA LYS A 442 19.91 -16.45 18.56
C LYS A 442 19.91 -17.75 19.38
N GLU A 443 20.17 -17.70 20.68
CA GLU A 443 20.06 -18.88 21.56
C GLU A 443 18.61 -19.34 21.72
N GLN A 444 17.63 -18.43 21.63
CA GLN A 444 16.22 -18.70 21.88
C GLN A 444 15.31 -18.41 20.68
N TYR A 445 15.71 -17.47 19.83
CA TYR A 445 14.85 -16.90 18.79
C TYR A 445 15.45 -17.07 17.39
N THR A 446 14.57 -17.08 16.39
CA THR A 446 14.99 -16.80 15.01
C THR A 446 15.00 -15.29 14.83
N VAL A 447 16.12 -14.73 14.36
CA VAL A 447 16.22 -13.30 14.03
C VAL A 447 16.26 -13.16 12.52
N GLU A 448 15.42 -12.29 11.96
CA GLU A 448 15.39 -12.01 10.52
C GLU A 448 15.45 -10.51 10.21
N LEU A 449 16.15 -10.16 9.13
CA LEU A 449 16.10 -8.83 8.55
C LEU A 449 14.98 -8.74 7.52
N HIS A 450 14.42 -7.55 7.35
CA HIS A 450 13.56 -7.26 6.21
C HIS A 450 13.83 -5.89 5.59
N ALA A 451 13.84 -5.85 4.26
CA ALA A 451 14.04 -4.65 3.47
C ALA A 451 13.38 -4.79 2.10
N GLY A 452 13.14 -3.65 1.42
CA GLY A 452 12.42 -3.67 0.15
C GLY A 452 12.97 -2.78 -0.95
N VAL A 453 13.47 -1.57 -0.64
CA VAL A 453 14.01 -0.68 -1.68
C VAL A 453 15.48 -0.97 -2.00
N TYR A 454 16.16 -1.75 -1.16
CA TYR A 454 17.59 -2.06 -1.30
C TYR A 454 18.03 -2.63 -2.67
N PRO A 455 17.22 -3.38 -3.46
CA PRO A 455 17.64 -3.83 -4.77
C PRO A 455 17.76 -2.68 -5.77
N LEU A 456 16.92 -1.66 -5.62
CA LEU A 456 16.81 -0.51 -6.51
C LEU A 456 17.71 0.64 -6.04
N LEU A 457 17.71 0.90 -4.73
CA LEU A 457 18.18 2.15 -4.10
C LEU A 457 17.52 3.40 -4.72
N ASP A 458 17.83 4.56 -4.18
CA ASP A 458 17.37 5.87 -4.66
C ASP A 458 18.16 6.98 -3.96
N CYS A 459 17.94 8.25 -4.34
CA CYS A 459 18.66 9.36 -3.73
C CYS A 459 18.40 9.46 -2.22
N GLN A 460 17.21 9.09 -1.72
CA GLN A 460 16.95 9.05 -0.29
C GLN A 460 17.80 7.99 0.42
N GLN A 461 18.01 6.82 -0.18
CA GLN A 461 18.91 5.81 0.39
C GLN A 461 20.34 6.34 0.48
N ILE A 462 20.85 6.98 -0.58
CA ILE A 462 22.22 7.56 -0.56
C ILE A 462 22.35 8.61 0.55
N ALA A 463 21.34 9.45 0.71
CA ALA A 463 21.28 10.50 1.74
C ALA A 463 21.31 9.97 3.18
N THR A 464 21.02 8.69 3.41
CA THR A 464 21.10 8.10 4.76
C THR A 464 22.54 7.89 5.23
N HIS A 465 23.46 7.72 4.28
CA HIS A 465 24.86 7.39 4.58
C HIS A 465 25.01 6.15 5.47
N ALA A 466 24.07 5.20 5.33
CA ALA A 466 24.01 3.99 6.15
C ALA A 466 25.15 3.00 5.91
N ARG A 467 25.96 3.21 4.85
CA ARG A 467 27.18 2.44 4.54
C ARG A 467 28.24 3.38 3.95
N PRO A 468 29.53 3.00 3.96
CA PRO A 468 30.58 3.77 3.31
C PRO A 468 30.28 4.03 1.82
N SER A 469 30.57 5.24 1.33
CA SER A 469 30.40 5.59 -0.09
C SER A 469 31.57 5.14 -0.98
N SER A 470 32.73 4.91 -0.37
CA SER A 470 33.98 4.52 -1.04
C SER A 470 34.64 3.40 -0.25
N SER A 471 34.55 2.18 -0.76
CA SER A 471 35.18 0.97 -0.24
C SER A 471 35.21 -0.09 -1.34
N GLU A 472 36.11 -1.05 -1.27
CA GLU A 472 36.11 -2.16 -2.23
C GLU A 472 34.85 -3.02 -2.05
N ALA A 473 34.13 -3.24 -3.14
CA ALA A 473 33.02 -4.18 -3.17
C ALA A 473 33.55 -5.60 -2.92
N ARG A 474 32.82 -6.37 -2.10
CA ARG A 474 33.19 -7.74 -1.73
C ARG A 474 31.95 -8.52 -1.29
N ASP A 475 32.09 -9.81 -1.04
CA ASP A 475 30.97 -10.65 -0.63
C ASP A 475 30.26 -10.10 0.62
N GLY A 476 28.95 -9.88 0.51
CA GLY A 476 28.14 -9.33 1.58
C GLY A 476 28.34 -7.82 1.82
N PHE A 477 29.06 -7.10 0.94
CA PHE A 477 29.26 -5.66 1.07
C PHE A 477 29.28 -4.96 -0.29
N GLN A 478 28.43 -3.95 -0.44
CA GLN A 478 28.47 -3.00 -1.56
C GLN A 478 28.53 -1.58 -1.00
N PRO A 479 29.39 -0.70 -1.55
CA PRO A 479 29.35 0.72 -1.23
C PRO A 479 27.95 1.32 -1.43
N LEU A 480 27.65 2.39 -0.71
CA LEU A 480 26.41 3.15 -0.88
C LEU A 480 26.73 4.50 -1.53
N ASN A 481 26.66 4.53 -2.85
CA ASN A 481 26.85 5.72 -3.68
C ASN A 481 25.85 5.72 -4.84
N LYS A 482 25.84 6.81 -5.63
CA LYS A 482 24.87 7.00 -6.71
C LYS A 482 25.01 5.93 -7.81
N ASP A 483 26.21 5.42 -8.05
CA ASP A 483 26.49 4.35 -9.03
C ASP A 483 25.86 3.00 -8.62
N SER A 484 25.42 2.88 -7.36
CA SER A 484 24.71 1.70 -6.87
C SER A 484 23.19 1.77 -7.13
N ILE A 485 22.66 2.93 -7.55
CA ILE A 485 21.24 3.11 -7.83
C ILE A 485 20.89 2.41 -9.14
N ALA A 486 20.09 1.36 -9.04
CA ALA A 486 19.70 0.52 -10.16
C ALA A 486 18.47 1.02 -10.91
N ILE A 487 17.76 2.02 -10.39
CA ILE A 487 16.54 2.59 -11.00
C ILE A 487 16.81 3.98 -11.56
N ARG A 488 16.39 4.22 -12.80
CA ARG A 488 16.49 5.52 -13.47
C ARG A 488 15.25 5.83 -14.28
N LEU A 489 14.89 7.10 -14.35
CA LEU A 489 13.82 7.59 -15.21
C LEU A 489 14.42 8.26 -16.44
N LEU A 490 14.11 7.74 -17.63
CA LEU A 490 14.47 8.34 -18.90
C LEU A 490 13.40 9.37 -19.31
N VAL A 491 13.82 10.62 -19.52
CA VAL A 491 12.96 11.75 -19.88
C VAL A 491 13.57 12.55 -21.02
N GLU A 492 12.75 13.28 -21.78
CA GLU A 492 13.22 14.09 -22.92
C GLU A 492 13.15 15.59 -22.60
N VAL A 493 14.21 16.32 -22.96
CA VAL A 493 14.28 17.77 -22.88
C VAL A 493 13.46 18.39 -24.00
N THR A 494 12.42 19.15 -23.63
CA THR A 494 11.48 19.77 -24.59
C THR A 494 11.72 21.26 -24.79
N SER A 495 12.38 21.95 -23.86
CA SER A 495 12.70 23.38 -23.95
C SER A 495 13.87 23.75 -23.03
N ILE A 496 14.59 24.82 -23.34
CA ILE A 496 15.78 25.28 -22.58
C ILE A 496 15.69 26.79 -22.38
N TYR A 497 16.14 27.25 -21.21
CA TYR A 497 16.15 28.65 -20.78
C TYR A 497 17.50 29.01 -20.14
N PRO A 498 18.60 29.08 -20.91
CA PRO A 498 19.94 29.38 -20.38
C PRO A 498 20.06 30.83 -19.87
N GLU A 499 19.18 31.73 -20.30
CA GLU A 499 19.17 33.14 -19.94
C GLU A 499 18.75 33.40 -18.49
N ARG A 500 18.05 32.46 -17.84
CA ARG A 500 17.56 32.60 -16.46
C ARG A 500 18.73 32.64 -15.46
N GLU A 501 18.45 33.16 -14.25
CA GLU A 501 19.41 33.27 -13.15
C GLU A 501 20.09 31.92 -12.87
N LYS A 502 19.28 30.89 -12.66
CA LYS A 502 19.69 29.49 -12.78
C LYS A 502 19.26 28.99 -14.16
N PRO A 503 20.19 28.48 -15.01
CA PRO A 503 19.81 27.83 -16.26
C PRO A 503 18.78 26.73 -16.01
N GLU A 504 17.76 26.65 -16.88
CA GLU A 504 16.69 25.68 -16.75
C GLU A 504 16.46 24.89 -18.04
N ALA A 505 16.05 23.63 -17.90
CA ALA A 505 15.53 22.81 -19.00
C ALA A 505 14.18 22.20 -18.60
N LEU A 506 13.22 22.23 -19.51
CA LEU A 506 11.90 21.62 -19.32
C LEU A 506 11.95 20.17 -19.83
N VAL A 507 11.40 19.23 -19.05
CA VAL A 507 11.24 17.83 -19.44
C VAL A 507 9.79 17.39 -19.38
N SER A 508 9.39 16.48 -20.27
CA SER A 508 8.02 15.94 -20.38
C SER A 508 7.71 14.85 -19.32
N ALA A 509 8.14 15.08 -18.08
CA ALA A 509 7.92 14.18 -16.98
C ALA A 509 7.76 14.99 -15.69
N GLY A 510 6.63 14.83 -15.02
CA GLY A 510 6.31 15.54 -13.78
C GLY A 510 6.13 14.60 -12.59
N SER A 511 5.35 15.04 -11.61
CA SER A 511 5.16 14.34 -10.35
C SER A 511 4.43 13.01 -10.52
N LEU A 512 3.68 12.81 -11.61
CA LEU A 512 3.06 11.51 -11.90
C LEU A 512 4.09 10.46 -12.37
N ALA A 513 5.23 10.89 -12.90
CA ALA A 513 6.32 10.01 -13.32
C ALA A 513 7.39 9.86 -12.22
N MET A 514 7.80 10.95 -11.57
CA MET A 514 8.92 10.94 -10.62
C MET A 514 8.50 10.78 -9.14
N GLY A 515 7.23 11.05 -8.83
CA GLY A 515 6.79 11.32 -7.46
C GLY A 515 7.09 12.75 -7.01
N ARG A 516 6.68 13.08 -5.78
CA ARG A 516 6.94 14.38 -5.14
C ARG A 516 7.46 14.20 -3.71
N GLU A 517 8.45 13.31 -3.60
CA GLU A 517 9.09 12.97 -2.34
C GLU A 517 10.39 13.79 -2.20
N PRO A 518 10.57 14.56 -1.11
CA PRO A 518 11.77 15.37 -0.92
C PRO A 518 12.97 14.48 -0.55
N CYS A 519 14.18 14.95 -0.82
CA CYS A 519 15.41 14.37 -0.29
C CYS A 519 16.13 15.40 0.57
N LYS A 520 16.67 14.97 1.73
CA LYS A 520 17.31 15.89 2.69
C LYS A 520 18.66 16.43 2.24
N SER A 521 19.34 15.75 1.30
CA SER A 521 20.72 16.05 0.94
C SER A 521 20.88 17.11 -0.15
N TYR A 522 19.80 17.48 -0.83
CA TYR A 522 19.85 18.47 -1.93
C TYR A 522 18.49 19.10 -2.21
N PRO A 523 18.45 20.29 -2.83
CA PRO A 523 17.18 20.92 -3.23
C PRO A 523 16.66 20.29 -4.53
N GLY A 524 15.64 19.44 -4.47
CA GLY A 524 14.99 18.93 -5.70
C GLY A 524 14.21 17.63 -5.54
N TRP A 525 13.77 17.11 -6.70
CA TRP A 525 12.89 15.94 -6.84
C TRP A 525 13.54 14.76 -7.58
N GLY A 526 14.78 14.92 -8.03
CA GLY A 526 15.60 13.92 -8.71
C GLY A 526 16.97 14.52 -9.09
N ILE A 527 17.97 13.67 -9.32
CA ILE A 527 19.32 14.07 -9.78
C ILE A 527 19.52 13.54 -11.20
N VAL A 528 20.01 14.37 -12.12
CA VAL A 528 20.39 13.93 -13.46
C VAL A 528 21.72 13.17 -13.40
N THR A 529 21.78 12.02 -14.06
CA THR A 529 22.95 11.12 -14.11
C THR A 529 24.05 11.63 -15.06
N ASP A 530 25.23 11.00 -15.04
CA ASP A 530 26.35 11.30 -15.97
C ASP A 530 26.14 10.70 -17.37
N SER A 531 25.53 9.52 -17.43
CA SER A 531 25.11 8.87 -18.67
C SER A 531 23.67 9.25 -19.00
N LEU A 532 23.44 9.82 -20.18
CA LEU A 532 22.11 10.15 -20.70
C LEU A 532 21.85 9.23 -21.91
N GLY A 533 20.59 8.90 -22.20
CA GLY A 533 20.23 7.99 -23.30
C GLY A 533 20.89 8.35 -24.64
N ASN A 534 21.07 9.66 -24.92
CA ASN A 534 21.81 10.16 -26.09
C ASN A 534 22.72 11.38 -25.79
N ALA A 535 22.86 11.79 -24.53
CA ALA A 535 23.60 12.98 -24.13
C ALA A 535 24.60 12.64 -22.99
N LYS A 536 25.43 13.60 -22.56
CA LYS A 536 26.26 13.46 -21.35
C LYS A 536 26.37 14.78 -20.61
N THR A 537 26.33 14.73 -19.28
CA THR A 537 26.77 15.83 -18.42
C THR A 537 28.06 15.43 -17.73
N LYS A 538 29.04 16.34 -17.65
CA LYS A 538 30.27 16.12 -16.89
C LYS A 538 30.07 16.36 -15.39
N SER A 539 28.97 17.02 -15.02
CA SER A 539 28.68 17.45 -13.65
C SER A 539 27.40 16.79 -13.13
N VAL A 540 27.59 15.74 -12.34
CA VAL A 540 26.54 15.10 -11.55
C VAL A 540 26.49 15.77 -10.19
N TYR A 541 25.28 16.17 -9.76
CA TYR A 541 25.11 16.78 -8.46
C TYR A 541 25.59 15.81 -7.36
N ASP A 542 26.57 16.25 -6.58
CA ASP A 542 27.06 15.54 -5.41
C ASP A 542 26.95 16.39 -4.15
N GLU A 543 26.14 15.93 -3.19
CA GLU A 543 25.92 16.60 -1.92
C GLU A 543 27.18 16.69 -1.05
N ARG A 544 28.14 15.78 -1.27
CA ARG A 544 29.43 15.74 -0.58
C ARG A 544 30.55 16.47 -1.32
N GLY A 545 30.34 16.78 -2.59
CA GLY A 545 31.32 17.42 -3.48
C GLY A 545 31.03 18.90 -3.72
N GLU A 546 31.24 19.36 -4.96
CA GLU A 546 31.06 20.76 -5.37
C GLU A 546 29.57 21.20 -5.42
N LYS A 547 28.61 20.31 -5.15
CA LYS A 547 27.15 20.56 -5.24
C LYS A 547 26.75 21.20 -6.57
N THR A 548 27.39 20.74 -7.65
CA THR A 548 27.24 21.27 -9.00
C THR A 548 26.66 20.20 -9.91
N GLY A 549 25.65 20.56 -10.71
CA GLY A 549 25.00 19.66 -11.67
C GLY A 549 23.51 19.93 -11.85
N TRP A 550 22.89 19.15 -12.74
CA TRP A 550 21.46 19.26 -13.02
C TRP A 550 20.62 18.46 -11.99
N VAL A 551 19.60 19.11 -11.44
CA VAL A 551 18.60 18.48 -10.56
C VAL A 551 17.20 18.83 -11.03
N VAL A 552 16.20 18.02 -10.68
CA VAL A 552 14.79 18.37 -10.89
C VAL A 552 14.38 19.40 -9.83
N GLY A 553 14.63 20.69 -10.08
CA GLY A 553 14.38 21.75 -9.11
C GLY A 553 12.90 22.07 -8.89
N LYS A 554 12.08 21.98 -9.95
CA LYS A 554 10.63 22.22 -9.87
C LYS A 554 9.86 21.11 -10.58
N ILE A 555 8.64 20.85 -10.12
CA ILE A 555 7.80 19.79 -10.68
C ILE A 555 6.33 20.22 -10.75
N SER A 556 5.71 19.97 -11.90
CA SER A 556 4.27 20.03 -12.16
C SER A 556 3.74 18.61 -12.38
N GLN A 557 2.47 18.44 -12.73
CA GLN A 557 1.87 17.11 -12.90
C GLN A 557 2.58 16.25 -13.97
N GLU A 558 2.71 16.79 -15.20
CA GLU A 558 3.26 16.11 -16.37
C GLU A 558 4.61 16.68 -16.85
N HIS A 559 5.09 17.74 -16.20
CA HIS A 559 6.32 18.43 -16.59
C HIS A 559 7.23 18.66 -15.39
N GLY A 560 8.53 18.56 -15.63
CA GLY A 560 9.59 18.81 -14.67
C GLY A 560 10.49 19.91 -15.20
N ILE A 561 11.07 20.68 -14.29
CA ILE A 561 12.05 21.71 -14.64
C ILE A 561 13.36 21.30 -14.00
N LEU A 562 14.31 20.93 -14.85
CA LEU A 562 15.70 20.76 -14.47
C LEU A 562 16.28 22.14 -14.21
N THR A 563 16.97 22.30 -13.09
CA THR A 563 17.66 23.53 -12.71
C THR A 563 19.13 23.20 -12.49
N TRP A 564 20.01 24.04 -13.03
CA TRP A 564 21.44 23.92 -12.77
C TRP A 564 21.78 24.45 -11.38
N GLU A 565 22.46 23.62 -10.58
CA GLU A 565 23.10 24.04 -9.33
C GLU A 565 24.61 24.22 -9.59
N GLY A 566 25.21 25.27 -9.02
CA GLY A 566 26.61 25.61 -9.19
C GLY A 566 26.86 26.84 -10.09
N ASP A 567 28.11 27.04 -10.50
CA ASP A 567 28.51 28.18 -11.34
C ASP A 567 27.87 28.08 -12.73
N LYS A 568 27.15 29.14 -13.14
CA LYS A 568 26.48 29.22 -14.45
C LYS A 568 27.45 29.09 -15.62
N SER A 569 28.71 29.52 -15.49
CA SER A 569 29.71 29.37 -16.55
C SER A 569 30.11 27.91 -16.81
N LYS A 570 29.90 27.03 -15.81
CA LYS A 570 30.09 25.58 -15.92
C LYS A 570 28.84 24.87 -16.44
N CYS A 571 27.71 25.58 -16.59
CA CYS A 571 26.48 25.06 -17.15
C CYS A 571 26.62 24.95 -18.67
N ASN A 572 27.22 23.85 -19.13
CA ASN A 572 27.01 23.36 -20.49
C ASN A 572 25.90 22.29 -20.43
N GLU A 573 25.48 21.74 -21.57
CA GLU A 573 25.28 20.27 -21.74
C GLU A 573 23.92 19.80 -22.24
N LEU A 574 22.82 20.54 -22.12
CA LEU A 574 21.51 20.03 -22.56
C LEU A 574 21.01 20.73 -23.83
N ALA A 575 20.49 19.95 -24.77
CA ALA A 575 19.84 20.35 -26.02
C ALA A 575 18.38 19.85 -26.07
N ILE A 576 17.54 20.51 -26.87
CA ILE A 576 16.18 20.02 -27.13
C ILE A 576 16.28 18.67 -27.85
N GLY A 577 15.55 17.67 -27.35
CA GLY A 577 15.62 16.28 -27.83
C GLY A 577 16.62 15.40 -27.09
N ASP A 578 17.39 15.95 -26.14
CA ASP A 578 18.23 15.13 -25.26
C ASP A 578 17.35 14.25 -24.36
N LYS A 579 17.67 12.97 -24.33
CA LYS A 579 17.09 11.98 -23.44
C LYS A 579 18.00 11.82 -22.24
N VAL A 580 17.55 12.34 -21.12
CA VAL A 580 18.29 12.39 -19.86
C VAL A 580 17.75 11.36 -18.89
N GLU A 581 18.66 10.79 -18.10
CA GLU A 581 18.31 9.85 -17.06
C GLU A 581 18.34 10.55 -15.70
N ILE A 582 17.35 10.23 -14.86
CA ILE A 582 17.17 10.83 -13.55
C ILE A 582 17.12 9.73 -12.51
N TRP A 583 17.99 9.81 -11.50
CA TRP A 583 17.80 9.04 -10.28
C TRP A 583 16.62 9.64 -9.49
N PRO A 584 15.56 8.86 -9.23
CA PRO A 584 14.43 9.35 -8.47
C PRO A 584 14.79 9.51 -7.00
N ASN A 585 14.10 10.42 -6.30
CA ASN A 585 14.23 10.53 -4.85
C ASN A 585 13.74 9.28 -4.11
N HIS A 586 12.65 8.69 -4.57
CA HIS A 586 12.02 7.56 -3.90
C HIS A 586 11.55 6.54 -4.94
N ALA A 587 12.29 5.43 -5.05
CA ALA A 587 12.07 4.40 -6.07
C ALA A 587 10.66 3.80 -6.03
N CYS A 588 10.12 3.57 -4.83
CA CYS A 588 8.78 2.99 -4.64
C CYS A 588 7.68 3.85 -5.28
N VAL A 589 7.81 5.17 -5.16
CA VAL A 589 6.82 6.14 -5.66
C VAL A 589 7.01 6.38 -7.15
N ALA A 590 8.25 6.59 -7.60
CA ALA A 590 8.56 6.75 -9.02
C ALA A 590 8.09 5.54 -9.84
N GLY A 591 8.29 4.32 -9.33
CA GLY A 591 7.81 3.11 -9.98
C GLY A 591 6.29 2.99 -10.08
N ALA A 592 5.51 3.62 -9.20
CA ALA A 592 4.07 3.41 -9.12
C ALA A 592 3.30 3.89 -10.37
N GLY A 593 3.84 4.90 -11.08
CA GLY A 593 3.24 5.44 -12.30
C GLY A 593 3.35 4.51 -13.52
N PHE A 594 4.26 3.54 -13.50
CA PHE A 594 4.61 2.72 -14.67
C PHE A 594 3.96 1.34 -14.64
N GLY A 595 3.65 0.79 -15.82
CA GLY A 595 3.01 -0.52 -15.97
C GLY A 595 4.01 -1.66 -16.04
N TRP A 596 5.26 -1.32 -16.34
CA TRP A 596 6.38 -2.21 -16.48
C TRP A 596 7.67 -1.43 -16.26
N TYR A 597 8.74 -2.15 -15.99
CA TYR A 597 10.10 -1.64 -16.05
C TYR A 597 10.78 -2.14 -17.31
N LEU A 598 11.49 -1.26 -18.01
CA LEU A 598 12.41 -1.66 -19.07
C LEU A 598 13.75 -2.02 -18.41
N VAL A 599 14.36 -3.11 -18.83
CA VAL A 599 15.53 -3.66 -18.13
C VAL A 599 16.74 -3.57 -19.03
N VAL A 600 17.81 -2.95 -18.55
CA VAL A 600 19.14 -3.02 -19.15
C VAL A 600 20.05 -3.91 -18.30
N ASP A 601 21.26 -4.15 -18.78
CA ASP A 601 22.30 -4.82 -18.01
C ASP A 601 23.65 -4.13 -18.26
N SER A 602 24.21 -3.47 -17.25
CA SER A 602 25.50 -2.76 -17.37
C SER A 602 26.68 -3.68 -17.68
N GLU A 603 26.60 -4.98 -17.35
CA GLU A 603 27.62 -5.96 -17.71
C GLU A 603 27.52 -6.39 -19.18
N LEU A 604 26.41 -6.03 -19.86
CA LEU A 604 26.17 -6.27 -21.29
C LEU A 604 26.10 -4.96 -22.10
N GLY A 605 26.65 -3.86 -21.59
CA GLY A 605 26.74 -2.56 -22.28
C GLY A 605 25.83 -1.46 -21.71
N GLY A 606 24.74 -1.80 -21.02
CA GLY A 606 23.92 -0.85 -20.25
C GLY A 606 23.04 0.13 -21.06
N ASP A 607 23.07 0.09 -22.39
CA ASP A 607 22.32 0.97 -23.30
C ASP A 607 21.18 0.29 -24.08
N GLU A 608 21.16 -1.05 -24.11
CA GLU A 608 20.14 -1.85 -24.80
C GLU A 608 19.19 -2.53 -23.81
N ILE A 609 17.90 -2.56 -24.15
CA ILE A 609 16.89 -3.26 -23.36
C ILE A 609 17.03 -4.78 -23.56
N VAL A 610 17.35 -5.48 -22.47
CA VAL A 610 17.55 -6.94 -22.44
C VAL A 610 16.33 -7.71 -21.93
N ASP A 611 15.41 -7.03 -21.24
CA ASP A 611 14.17 -7.63 -20.71
C ASP A 611 13.13 -6.57 -20.37
N VAL A 612 11.90 -6.99 -20.07
CA VAL A 612 10.83 -6.12 -19.58
C VAL A 612 10.10 -6.81 -18.43
N TRP A 613 9.89 -6.11 -17.33
CA TRP A 613 9.27 -6.66 -16.12
C TRP A 613 7.92 -6.00 -15.82
N PRO A 614 6.79 -6.70 -16.04
CA PRO A 614 5.46 -6.18 -15.75
C PRO A 614 5.29 -5.90 -14.26
N ARG A 615 4.73 -4.72 -13.95
CA ARG A 615 4.57 -4.23 -12.60
C ARG A 615 3.16 -4.46 -12.09
N TRP A 616 3.03 -5.12 -10.94
CA TRP A 616 1.75 -5.30 -10.24
C TRP A 616 1.23 -3.96 -9.71
N ARG A 617 -0.09 -3.82 -9.72
CA ARG A 617 -0.85 -2.62 -9.33
C ARG A 617 -2.09 -3.02 -8.53
N GLY A 618 -2.75 -2.02 -7.94
CA GLY A 618 -4.01 -2.22 -7.21
C GLY A 618 -3.83 -2.57 -5.74
N TRP A 619 -4.96 -2.92 -5.11
CA TRP A 619 -5.08 -3.21 -3.67
C TRP A 619 -5.76 -4.55 -3.41
#